data_AF-A0A527VRF4-F1
#
_entry.id   AF-A0A527VRF4-F1
#
_cell.length_a   1.000
_cell.length_b   1.000
_cell.length_c   1.000
_cell.angle_alpha   90.00
_cell.angle_beta   90.00
_cell.angle_gamma   90.00
#
_symmetry.space_group_name_H-M   'P 1'
#
loop_
_entity.id
_entity.type
_entity.pdbx_description
1 polymer ?
#
loop_
_entity_poly.entity_id
_entity_poly.type
_entity_poly.pdbx_seq_one_letter_code
_entity_poly.pdbx_strand_id
1 'polypeptide(L)'
;DPEYRKLADEICTSHISYPGLQAVLKLLLAERVSIRNLHLIIEAIAEIAPHVRRTEQIVEHVRIRMAQQICGDLSEGGTLKVLRLGNRWDLAFHQSLKRDAKGEVREFDIDPRQLEEFGQDATKAIRKHLEAGERFVLVTAPD
;
A
#
# COMPACT_ATOMS: atom_id res chain seq x y z
N ASP A 1 -9.68 21.14 12.71
CA ASP A 1 -8.71 22.24 12.64
C ASP A 1 -9.04 23.11 11.41
N PRO A 2 -9.28 24.42 11.55
CA PRO A 2 -9.56 25.32 10.43
C PRO A 2 -8.46 25.39 9.37
N GLU A 3 -7.19 25.26 9.75
CA GLU A 3 -6.06 25.35 8.80
C GLU A 3 -6.06 24.15 7.85
N TYR A 4 -6.28 22.95 8.38
CA TYR A 4 -6.37 21.74 7.58
C TYR A 4 -7.63 21.67 6.72
N ARG A 5 -8.73 22.29 7.16
CA ARG A 5 -9.90 22.45 6.29
C ARG A 5 -9.53 23.31 5.09
N LYS A 6 -8.88 24.46 5.31
CA LYS A 6 -8.42 25.35 4.24
C LYS A 6 -7.45 24.63 3.30
N LEU A 7 -6.49 23.88 3.83
CA LEU A 7 -5.55 23.09 3.04
C LEU A 7 -6.27 22.03 2.20
N ALA A 8 -7.21 21.29 2.78
CA ALA A 8 -8.00 20.31 2.04
C ALA A 8 -8.81 20.96 0.92
N ASP A 9 -9.46 22.10 1.18
CA ASP A 9 -10.24 22.86 0.20
C ASP A 9 -9.34 23.37 -0.94
N GLU A 10 -8.13 23.84 -0.63
CA GLU A 10 -7.13 24.28 -1.61
C GLU A 10 -6.65 23.13 -2.50
N ILE A 11 -6.27 22.00 -1.91
CA ILE A 11 -5.83 20.81 -2.65
C ILE A 11 -6.96 20.25 -3.54
N CYS A 12 -8.19 20.23 -3.03
CA CYS A 12 -9.38 19.78 -3.74
C CYS A 12 -9.88 20.76 -4.81
N THR A 13 -9.33 21.97 -4.84
CA THR A 13 -9.61 22.97 -5.89
C THR A 13 -8.51 22.94 -6.96
N SER A 14 -7.25 22.80 -6.55
CA SER A 14 -6.09 23.00 -7.42
C SER A 14 -5.51 21.72 -8.04
N HIS A 15 -5.60 20.58 -7.34
CA HIS A 15 -4.83 19.38 -7.71
C HIS A 15 -5.67 18.11 -7.84
N ILE A 16 -6.58 17.87 -6.90
CA ILE A 16 -7.54 16.75 -6.94
C ILE A 16 -8.96 17.30 -6.74
N SER A 17 -9.97 16.45 -6.76
CA SER A 17 -11.35 16.82 -6.41
C SER A 17 -11.74 16.20 -5.06
N TYR A 18 -12.82 16.66 -4.42
CA TYR A 18 -13.35 15.99 -3.22
C TYR A 18 -13.69 14.51 -3.44
N PRO A 19 -14.32 14.10 -4.56
CA PRO A 19 -14.44 12.68 -4.90
C PRO A 19 -13.08 11.96 -5.00
N GLY A 20 -12.04 12.63 -5.49
CA GLY A 20 -10.67 12.11 -5.51
C GLY A 20 -10.10 11.91 -4.11
N LEU A 21 -10.23 12.89 -3.21
CA LEU A 21 -9.85 12.77 -1.81
C LEU A 21 -10.61 11.61 -1.13
N GLN A 22 -11.91 11.50 -1.37
CA GLN A 22 -12.72 10.38 -0.86
C GLN A 22 -12.23 9.03 -1.41
N ALA A 23 -11.82 8.96 -2.67
CA ALA A 23 -11.27 7.75 -3.27
C ALA A 23 -9.96 7.32 -2.60
N VAL A 24 -9.05 8.26 -2.28
CA VAL A 24 -7.83 8.00 -1.50
C VAL A 24 -8.19 7.38 -0.14
N LEU A 25 -9.11 8.00 0.61
CA LEU A 25 -9.53 7.49 1.92
C LEU A 25 -10.17 6.10 1.85
N LYS A 26 -10.97 5.83 0.80
CA LYS A 26 -11.57 4.51 0.57
C LYS A 26 -10.52 3.44 0.29
N LEU A 27 -9.49 3.75 -0.51
CA LEU A 27 -8.42 2.81 -0.82
C LEU A 27 -7.57 2.49 0.42
N LEU A 28 -7.23 3.50 1.23
CA LEU A 28 -6.55 3.27 2.52
C LEU A 28 -7.35 2.32 3.43
N LEU A 29 -8.67 2.54 3.56
CA LEU A 29 -9.53 1.68 4.36
C LEU A 29 -9.69 0.26 3.78
N ALA A 30 -9.72 0.13 2.44
CA ALA A 30 -9.76 -1.16 1.78
C ALA A 30 -8.54 -2.02 2.11
N GLU A 31 -7.38 -1.39 2.31
CA GLU A 31 -6.14 -2.02 2.75
C GLU A 31 -5.98 -2.07 4.28
N ARG A 32 -7.06 -1.75 5.03
CA ARG A 32 -7.10 -1.69 6.50
C ARG A 32 -6.12 -0.69 7.12
N VAL A 33 -5.73 0.35 6.40
CA VAL A 33 -4.97 1.48 6.94
C VAL A 33 -5.91 2.42 7.69
N SER A 34 -5.58 2.69 8.96
CA SER A 34 -6.39 3.58 9.80
C SER A 34 -6.31 5.03 9.33
N ILE A 35 -7.46 5.65 9.02
CA ILE A 35 -7.55 7.06 8.61
C ILE A 35 -7.71 8.05 9.78
N ARG A 36 -7.37 7.63 11.01
CA ARG A 36 -7.52 8.47 12.22
C ARG A 36 -6.63 9.72 12.18
N ASN A 37 -5.45 9.62 11.59
CA ASN A 37 -4.54 10.76 11.42
C ASN A 37 -4.82 11.50 10.11
N LEU A 38 -5.98 12.15 10.03
CA LEU A 38 -6.41 12.87 8.83
C LEU A 38 -5.47 14.04 8.49
N HIS A 39 -4.85 14.64 9.49
CA HIS A 39 -3.86 15.71 9.32
C HIS A 39 -2.68 15.24 8.45
N LEU A 40 -2.01 14.15 8.86
CA LEU A 40 -0.90 13.57 8.10
C LEU A 40 -1.32 13.10 6.70
N ILE A 41 -2.54 12.57 6.55
CA ILE A 41 -3.07 12.17 5.25
C ILE A 41 -3.20 13.39 4.33
N ILE A 42 -3.78 14.48 4.81
CA ILE A 42 -3.94 15.71 4.02
C ILE A 42 -2.58 16.30 3.63
N GLU A 43 -1.61 16.35 4.55
CA GLU A 43 -0.24 16.80 4.27
C GLU A 43 0.44 15.94 3.19
N ALA A 44 0.34 14.62 3.31
CA ALA A 44 0.92 13.68 2.35
C ALA A 44 0.30 13.84 0.96
N ILE A 45 -1.03 14.02 0.88
CA ILE A 45 -1.70 14.31 -0.39
C ILE A 45 -1.21 15.65 -0.96
N ALA A 46 -1.08 16.69 -0.13
CA ALA A 46 -0.61 18.01 -0.56
C ALA A 46 0.78 17.97 -1.22
N GLU A 47 1.66 17.13 -0.69
CA GLU A 47 3.04 16.94 -1.19
C GLU A 47 3.07 16.34 -2.60
N ILE A 48 2.24 15.33 -2.87
CA ILE A 48 2.31 14.54 -4.10
C ILE A 48 1.30 14.97 -5.18
N ALA A 49 0.15 15.52 -4.80
CA ALA A 49 -0.94 15.89 -5.71
C ALA A 49 -0.56 16.88 -6.84
N PRO A 50 0.40 17.82 -6.67
CA PRO A 50 0.87 18.65 -7.78
C PRO A 50 1.56 17.86 -8.90
N HIS A 51 2.14 16.70 -8.57
CA HIS A 51 2.99 15.91 -9.45
C HIS A 51 2.25 14.69 -10.03
N VAL A 52 1.27 14.16 -9.30
CA VAL A 52 0.61 12.90 -9.61
C VAL A 52 -0.91 13.02 -9.49
N ARG A 53 -1.62 12.46 -10.46
CA ARG A 53 -3.11 12.47 -10.49
C ARG A 53 -3.76 11.11 -10.29
N ARG A 54 -3.00 10.02 -10.43
CA ARG A 54 -3.53 8.66 -10.22
C ARG A 54 -3.73 8.44 -8.72
N THR A 55 -4.95 8.10 -8.34
CA THR A 55 -5.35 7.93 -6.94
C THR A 55 -4.48 6.88 -6.24
N GLU A 56 -4.16 5.78 -6.93
CA GLU A 56 -3.36 4.67 -6.41
C GLU A 56 -1.95 5.12 -6.03
N GLN A 57 -1.34 6.00 -6.83
CA GLN A 57 -0.01 6.54 -6.56
C GLN A 57 -0.03 7.54 -5.39
N ILE A 58 -1.11 8.33 -5.27
CA ILE A 58 -1.31 9.20 -4.11
C ILE A 58 -1.44 8.34 -2.84
N VAL A 59 -2.21 7.25 -2.89
CA VAL A 59 -2.38 6.31 -1.77
C VAL A 59 -1.04 5.70 -1.37
N GLU A 60 -0.20 5.29 -2.32
CA GLU A 60 1.12 4.74 -2.02
C GLU A 60 2.02 5.75 -1.29
N HIS A 61 2.05 7.00 -1.77
CA HIS A 61 2.77 8.07 -1.07
C HIS A 61 2.24 8.32 0.35
N VAL A 62 0.92 8.32 0.53
CA VAL A 62 0.29 8.45 1.85
C VAL A 62 0.69 7.29 2.76
N ARG A 63 0.73 6.05 2.27
CA ARG A 63 1.17 4.87 3.05
C ARG A 63 2.62 5.00 3.49
N ILE A 64 3.51 5.47 2.61
CA ILE A 64 4.92 5.74 2.96
C ILE A 64 5.00 6.78 4.09
N ARG A 65 4.26 7.89 3.96
CA ARG A 65 4.20 8.94 4.99
C ARG A 65 3.61 8.43 6.31
N MET A 66 2.72 7.44 6.25
CA MET A 66 2.07 6.81 7.41
C MET A 66 2.80 5.57 7.95
N ALA A 67 3.99 5.23 7.45
CA ALA A 67 4.68 3.99 7.78
C ALA A 67 4.81 3.73 9.29
N GLN A 68 5.11 4.77 10.08
CA GLN A 68 5.21 4.65 11.53
C GLN A 68 3.88 4.23 12.18
N GLN A 69 2.75 4.78 11.73
CA GLN A 69 1.43 4.41 12.24
C GLN A 69 1.06 2.99 11.80
N ILE A 70 1.27 2.66 10.53
CA ILE A 70 0.97 1.33 9.97
C ILE A 70 1.77 0.25 10.71
N CYS A 71 3.08 0.42 10.82
CA CYS A 71 3.93 -0.52 11.54
C CYS A 71 3.60 -0.56 13.03
N GLY A 72 3.30 0.59 13.66
CA GLY A 72 2.91 0.67 15.06
C GLY A 72 1.61 -0.08 15.37
N ASP A 73 0.58 0.08 14.54
CA ASP A 73 -0.72 -0.59 14.70
C ASP A 73 -0.62 -2.13 14.50
N LEU A 74 0.40 -2.60 13.78
CA LEU A 74 0.65 -4.01 13.47
C LEU A 74 1.70 -4.67 14.38
N SER A 75 2.45 -3.88 15.15
CA SER A 75 3.51 -4.38 16.04
C SER A 75 2.94 -4.90 17.36
N GLU A 76 3.60 -5.92 17.93
CA GLU A 76 3.30 -6.45 19.26
C GLU A 76 4.54 -6.32 20.14
N GLY A 77 4.41 -5.64 21.28
CA GLY A 77 5.56 -5.40 22.18
C GLY A 77 6.71 -4.63 21.51
N GLY A 78 6.39 -3.74 20.55
CA GLY A 78 7.39 -2.99 19.79
C GLY A 78 8.11 -3.79 18.71
N THR A 79 7.74 -5.05 18.49
CA THR A 79 8.30 -5.90 17.43
C THR A 79 7.26 -6.13 16.34
N LEU A 80 7.66 -5.92 15.08
CA LEU A 80 6.87 -6.30 13.92
C LEU A 80 7.35 -7.66 13.40
N LYS A 81 6.51 -8.69 13.50
CA LYS A 81 6.80 -10.01 12.92
C LYS A 81 6.47 -10.00 11.44
N VAL A 82 7.44 -10.38 10.62
CA VAL A 82 7.36 -10.31 9.16
C VAL A 82 7.53 -11.69 8.54
N LEU A 83 6.63 -12.06 7.66
CA LEU A 83 6.81 -13.14 6.69
C LEU A 83 7.10 -12.51 5.33
N ARG A 84 8.35 -12.66 4.88
CA ARG A 84 8.83 -12.05 3.63
C ARG A 84 8.62 -13.00 2.46
N LEU A 85 8.33 -12.42 1.30
CA LEU A 85 8.39 -13.14 0.04
C LEU A 85 9.81 -13.70 -0.21
N GLY A 86 9.89 -14.93 -0.71
CA GLY A 86 11.19 -15.54 -1.04
C GLY A 86 11.71 -15.02 -2.39
N ASN A 87 13.03 -14.92 -2.53
CA ASN A 87 13.71 -14.39 -3.73
C ASN A 87 13.19 -14.98 -5.06
N ARG A 88 12.83 -16.27 -5.07
CA ARG A 88 12.24 -16.94 -6.24
C ARG A 88 10.95 -16.26 -6.69
N TRP A 89 10.05 -16.00 -5.75
CA TRP A 89 8.75 -15.39 -6.01
C TRP A 89 8.85 -13.89 -6.26
N ASP A 90 9.76 -13.19 -5.56
CA ASP A 90 10.09 -11.79 -5.88
C ASP A 90 10.49 -11.66 -7.37
N LEU A 91 11.41 -12.50 -7.85
CA LEU A 91 11.86 -12.47 -9.24
C LEU A 91 10.74 -12.83 -10.22
N ALA A 92 9.94 -13.85 -9.91
CA ALA A 92 8.83 -14.28 -10.74
C ALA A 92 7.79 -13.16 -10.93
N PHE A 93 7.34 -12.52 -9.84
CA PHE A 93 6.39 -11.42 -9.94
C PHE A 93 7.00 -10.21 -10.67
N HIS A 94 8.25 -9.87 -10.40
CA HIS A 94 8.93 -8.77 -11.10
C HIS A 94 8.99 -9.01 -12.61
N GLN A 95 9.29 -10.24 -13.05
CA GLN A 95 9.33 -10.60 -14.48
C GLN A 95 7.94 -10.63 -15.13
N SER A 96 6.90 -10.90 -14.35
CA SER A 96 5.50 -10.91 -14.81
C SER A 96 4.87 -9.53 -14.95
N LEU A 97 5.49 -8.47 -14.41
CA LEU A 97 5.00 -7.10 -14.54
C LEU A 97 5.46 -6.48 -15.86
N LYS A 98 4.52 -6.25 -16.79
CA LYS A 98 4.78 -5.46 -18.00
C LYS A 98 4.55 -3.98 -17.71
N ARG A 99 5.58 -3.17 -17.95
CA ARG A 99 5.55 -1.72 -17.74
C ARG A 99 5.43 -0.97 -19.07
N ASP A 100 4.79 0.19 -19.03
CA ASP A 100 4.75 1.10 -20.18
C ASP A 100 6.05 1.93 -20.30
N ALA A 101 6.11 2.82 -21.30
CA ALA A 101 7.29 3.67 -21.53
C ALA A 101 7.57 4.68 -20.40
N LYS A 102 6.61 4.90 -19.49
CA LYS A 102 6.76 5.74 -18.31
C LYS A 102 7.13 4.95 -17.05
N GLY A 103 7.27 3.62 -17.17
CA GLY A 103 7.58 2.73 -16.06
C GLY A 103 6.36 2.25 -15.26
N GLU A 104 5.15 2.64 -15.67
CA GLU A 104 3.91 2.26 -14.99
C GLU A 104 3.54 0.81 -15.30
N VAL A 105 3.12 0.05 -14.30
CA VAL A 105 2.59 -1.31 -14.50
C VAL A 105 1.32 -1.22 -15.33
N ARG A 106 1.33 -1.89 -16.49
CA ARG A 106 0.20 -1.95 -17.42
C ARG A 106 -0.52 -3.29 -17.36
N GLU A 107 0.24 -4.36 -17.15
CA GLU A 107 -0.27 -5.72 -17.23
C GLU A 107 0.55 -6.62 -16.30
N PHE A 108 -0.14 -7.56 -15.66
CA PHE A 108 0.46 -8.62 -14.88
C PHE A 108 0.21 -9.94 -15.62
N ASP A 109 1.27 -10.53 -16.15
CA ASP A 109 1.24 -11.72 -16.99
C ASP A 109 2.16 -12.80 -16.40
N ILE A 110 1.56 -13.68 -15.60
CA ILE A 110 2.23 -14.80 -14.94
C ILE A 110 1.66 -16.12 -15.47
N ASP A 111 2.51 -17.14 -15.62
CA ASP A 111 2.04 -18.48 -15.96
C ASP A 111 1.07 -18.96 -14.85
N PRO A 112 -0.17 -19.37 -15.20
CA PRO A 112 -1.13 -19.88 -14.21
C PRO A 112 -0.57 -20.99 -13.30
N ARG A 113 0.36 -21.82 -13.81
CA ARG A 113 1.03 -22.86 -13.02
C ARG A 113 1.95 -22.29 -11.95
N GLN A 114 2.66 -21.20 -12.27
CA GLN A 114 3.48 -20.49 -11.29
C GLN A 114 2.61 -19.83 -10.21
N LEU A 115 1.46 -19.28 -10.60
CA LEU A 115 0.52 -18.69 -9.64
C LEU A 115 -0.08 -19.75 -8.71
N GLU A 116 -0.40 -20.94 -9.23
CA GLU A 116 -0.88 -22.06 -8.42
C GLU A 116 0.19 -22.56 -7.45
N GLU A 117 1.44 -22.74 -7.92
CA GLU A 117 2.57 -23.13 -7.08
C GLU A 117 2.86 -22.09 -5.99
N PHE A 118 2.80 -20.79 -6.31
CA PHE A 118 2.89 -19.72 -5.33
C PHE A 118 1.80 -19.84 -4.27
N GLY A 119 0.55 -20.09 -4.69
CA GLY A 119 -0.57 -20.26 -3.78
C GLY A 119 -0.36 -21.41 -2.80
N GLN A 120 0.19 -22.54 -3.26
CA GLN A 120 0.52 -23.69 -2.42
C GLN A 120 1.63 -23.37 -1.41
N ASP A 121 2.73 -22.75 -1.88
CA ASP A 121 3.86 -22.36 -1.04
C ASP A 121 3.45 -21.32 0.02
N ALA A 122 2.73 -20.28 -0.40
CA ALA A 122 2.23 -19.23 0.48
C ALA A 122 1.28 -19.80 1.53
N THR A 123 0.34 -20.66 1.12
CA THR A 123 -0.60 -21.31 2.06
C THR A 123 0.14 -22.12 3.11
N LYS A 124 1.14 -22.90 2.70
CA LYS A 124 1.94 -23.72 3.62
C LYS A 124 2.71 -22.85 4.61
N ALA A 125 3.36 -21.78 4.14
CA ALA A 125 4.11 -20.86 5.00
C ALA A 125 3.18 -20.10 5.97
N ILE A 126 2.08 -19.55 5.47
CA ILE A 126 1.10 -18.79 6.27
C ILE A 126 0.44 -19.68 7.33
N ARG A 127 -0.03 -20.88 6.97
CA ARG A 127 -0.70 -21.79 7.91
C ARG A 127 0.20 -22.16 9.08
N LYS A 128 1.48 -22.42 8.84
CA LYS A 128 2.46 -22.72 9.90
C LYS A 128 2.46 -21.64 11.00
N HIS A 129 2.42 -20.37 10.61
CA HIS A 129 2.44 -19.26 11.57
C HIS A 129 1.06 -19.00 12.19
N LEU A 130 -0.03 -19.17 11.42
CA LEU A 130 -1.39 -19.06 11.94
C LEU A 130 -1.71 -20.13 12.99
N GLU A 131 -1.31 -21.38 12.76
CA GLU A 131 -1.49 -22.50 13.71
C GLU A 131 -0.69 -22.30 15.00
N ALA A 132 0.43 -21.57 14.92
CA ALA A 132 1.20 -21.14 16.09
C ALA A 132 0.58 -19.94 16.83
N GLY A 133 -0.54 -19.40 16.34
CA GLY A 133 -1.19 -18.21 16.92
C GLY A 133 -0.39 -16.93 16.74
N GLU A 134 0.56 -16.90 15.80
CA GLU A 134 1.40 -15.73 15.57
C GLU A 134 0.66 -14.69 14.72
N ARG A 135 0.68 -13.44 15.18
CA ARG A 135 0.33 -12.30 14.34
C ARG A 135 1.56 -11.85 13.57
N PHE A 136 1.44 -11.73 12.26
CA PHE A 136 2.52 -11.29 11.38
C PHE A 136 1.97 -10.51 10.19
N VAL A 137 2.86 -9.80 9.51
CA VAL A 137 2.57 -9.11 8.26
C VAL A 137 3.31 -9.77 7.10
N LEU A 138 2.73 -9.70 5.91
CA LEU A 138 3.43 -10.06 4.68
C LEU A 138 4.19 -8.83 4.17
N VAL A 139 5.45 -9.01 3.79
CA VAL A 139 6.27 -7.95 3.20
C VAL A 139 6.85 -8.41 1.87
N THR A 140 6.70 -7.57 0.86
CA THR A 140 7.30 -7.70 -0.46
C THR A 140 8.44 -6.68 -0.60
N ALA A 141 9.28 -6.86 -1.63
CA ALA A 141 10.17 -5.78 -2.02
C ALA A 141 9.35 -4.55 -2.46
N PRO A 142 9.83 -3.33 -2.17
CA PRO A 142 9.32 -2.13 -2.84
C PRO A 142 9.65 -2.20 -4.34
N ASP A 143 8.73 -1.72 -5.18
CA ASP A 143 8.90 -1.60 -6.64
C ASP A 143 9.89 -0.48 -7.02
#